data_AF-A0A845VXB3-F1
#
_entry.id   AF-A0A845VXB3-F1
#
_cell.length_a   1.000
_cell.length_b   1.000
_cell.length_c   1.000
_cell.angle_alpha   90.00
_cell.angle_beta   90.00
_cell.angle_gamma   90.00
#
_symmetry.space_group_name_H-M   'P 1'
#
loop_
_entity.id
_entity.type
_entity.pdbx_description
1 polymer ?
#
loop_
_entity_poly.entity_id
_entity_poly.type
_entity_poly.pdbx_seq_one_letter_code
_entity_poly.pdbx_strand_id
1 'polypeptide(L)'
;MQFLKPKSSRKDTNQLIFDIAEYNRDRDRNEIYRRLSSLNLYSPVVSSKVEMKPGEKYTITEGMNLELPSVTIQSLQLVLFFINKNDRRLGDRFIMVSVAEAFDMIEKTNDFQGLLFYNDQESYFGILRQYFNRIRRDFFPKEPEKFMVPPGHKIVMVVPVKQATIQALESGIYIVDFGQYCNSVQVFAEIDKLNESSKPVSIIWIIQYDFIAYLESTGGIASFLVNLSKLISYNPHSRTIVIPKNAIFKASFRDSLIQLGAHIFSSGYNDSCFVEVHKPDGSITVGMGGKPFS
;
A
#
# COMPACT_ATOMS: atom_id res chain seq x y z
N MET A 1 5.06 39.68 -7.85
CA MET A 1 4.07 38.61 -8.12
C MET A 1 4.65 37.29 -7.60
N GLN A 2 4.20 36.82 -6.44
CA GLN A 2 4.52 35.47 -5.97
C GLN A 2 3.59 34.49 -6.68
N PHE A 3 4.14 33.60 -7.50
CA PHE A 3 3.41 32.45 -8.00
C PHE A 3 3.16 31.52 -6.82
N LEU A 4 1.95 31.55 -6.27
CA LEU A 4 1.48 30.51 -5.36
C LEU A 4 1.62 29.18 -6.10
N LYS A 5 2.56 28.34 -5.67
CA LYS A 5 2.63 26.96 -6.15
C LYS A 5 1.26 26.33 -5.90
N PRO A 6 0.59 25.77 -6.92
CA PRO A 6 -0.68 25.10 -6.70
C PRO A 6 -0.45 23.99 -5.68
N LYS A 7 -1.10 24.12 -4.52
CA LYS A 7 -1.20 23.07 -3.52
C LYS A 7 -1.76 21.86 -4.26
N SER A 8 -0.97 20.81 -4.47
CA SER A 8 -1.47 19.60 -5.13
C SER A 8 -2.48 18.96 -4.19
N SER A 9 -3.74 19.37 -4.26
CA SER A 9 -4.83 18.68 -3.58
C SER A 9 -4.85 17.27 -4.18
N ARG A 10 -4.49 16.29 -3.34
CA ARG A 10 -4.59 14.90 -3.71
C ARG A 10 -6.06 14.64 -4.04
N LYS A 11 -6.37 14.33 -5.31
CA LYS A 11 -7.72 13.98 -5.73
C LYS A 11 -8.21 12.78 -4.92
N ASP A 12 -9.40 12.86 -4.36
CA ASP A 12 -10.07 11.72 -3.74
C ASP A 12 -10.64 10.77 -4.83
N THR A 13 -11.23 9.65 -4.43
CA THR A 13 -11.76 8.67 -5.38
C THR A 13 -12.98 9.20 -6.15
N ASN A 14 -13.82 10.05 -5.53
CA ASN A 14 -14.97 10.66 -6.21
C ASN A 14 -14.52 11.55 -7.38
N GLN A 15 -13.53 12.43 -7.13
CA GLN A 15 -12.96 13.30 -8.14
C GLN A 15 -12.23 12.52 -9.24
N LEU A 16 -11.56 11.42 -8.90
CA LEU A 16 -10.94 10.55 -9.92
C LEU A 16 -11.99 9.92 -10.84
N ILE A 17 -13.10 9.40 -10.28
CA ILE A 17 -14.18 8.83 -11.10
C ILE A 17 -14.78 9.91 -12.01
N PHE A 18 -15.08 11.10 -11.47
CA PHE A 18 -15.57 12.24 -12.26
C PHE A 18 -14.60 12.59 -13.39
N ASP A 19 -13.31 12.78 -13.09
CA ASP A 19 -12.32 13.18 -14.09
C ASP A 19 -12.11 12.12 -15.18
N ILE A 20 -12.24 10.83 -14.84
CA ILE A 20 -12.18 9.74 -15.82
C ILE A 20 -13.42 9.74 -16.70
N ALA A 21 -14.61 9.93 -16.12
CA ALA A 21 -15.87 9.98 -16.86
C ALA A 21 -15.90 11.16 -17.85
N GLU A 22 -15.47 12.35 -17.41
CA GLU A 22 -15.53 13.59 -18.20
C GLU A 22 -14.36 13.74 -19.18
N TYR A 23 -13.14 13.38 -18.76
CA TYR A 23 -11.93 13.71 -19.52
C TYR A 23 -11.13 12.49 -19.99
N ASN A 24 -11.51 11.27 -19.58
CA ASN A 24 -10.89 10.01 -20.02
C ASN A 24 -9.36 9.97 -19.88
N ARG A 25 -8.81 10.61 -18.83
CA ARG A 25 -7.35 10.77 -18.65
C ARG A 25 -6.70 9.49 -18.11
N ASP A 26 -5.69 8.99 -18.80
CA ASP A 26 -4.97 7.76 -18.42
C ASP A 26 -4.24 7.87 -17.08
N ARG A 27 -3.74 9.06 -16.74
CA ARG A 27 -3.13 9.31 -15.42
C ARG A 27 -4.12 9.06 -14.29
N ASP A 28 -5.35 9.53 -14.44
CA ASP A 28 -6.39 9.38 -13.43
C ASP A 28 -6.87 7.91 -13.38
N ARG A 29 -6.94 7.22 -14.54
CA ARG A 29 -7.19 5.77 -14.59
C ARG A 29 -6.13 4.93 -13.87
N ASN A 30 -4.86 5.23 -14.07
CA ASN A 30 -3.78 4.54 -13.37
C ASN A 30 -3.82 4.82 -11.86
N GLU A 31 -4.19 6.04 -11.47
CA GLU A 31 -4.34 6.39 -10.07
C GLU A 31 -5.53 5.67 -9.41
N ILE A 32 -6.69 5.54 -10.08
CA ILE A 32 -7.80 4.75 -9.52
C ILE A 32 -7.44 3.25 -9.45
N TYR A 33 -6.74 2.71 -10.44
CA TYR A 33 -6.27 1.32 -10.43
C TYR A 33 -5.36 1.02 -9.23
N ARG A 34 -4.46 1.94 -8.88
CA ARG A 34 -3.61 1.81 -7.69
C ARG A 34 -4.39 1.78 -6.39
N ARG A 35 -5.60 2.36 -6.35
CA ARG A 35 -6.45 2.42 -5.17
C ARG A 35 -7.38 1.23 -5.05
N LEU A 36 -7.62 0.48 -6.12
CA LEU A 36 -8.59 -0.62 -6.13
C LEU A 36 -8.36 -1.65 -5.02
N SER A 37 -7.11 -1.98 -4.70
CA SER A 37 -6.79 -2.99 -3.67
C SER A 37 -7.18 -2.57 -2.25
N SER A 38 -7.40 -1.28 -1.99
CA SER A 38 -7.84 -0.77 -0.69
C SER A 38 -9.28 -0.24 -0.69
N LEU A 39 -9.97 -0.27 -1.83
CA LEU A 39 -11.35 0.20 -1.95
C LEU A 39 -12.33 -0.88 -1.50
N ASN A 40 -13.28 -0.46 -0.67
CA ASN A 40 -14.51 -1.20 -0.42
C ASN A 40 -15.58 -0.71 -1.39
N LEU A 41 -16.31 -1.65 -1.98
CA LEU A 41 -17.43 -1.41 -2.88
C LEU A 41 -18.73 -1.80 -2.19
N TYR A 42 -19.78 -1.05 -2.49
CA TYR A 42 -21.11 -1.24 -1.92
C TYR A 42 -22.10 -1.50 -3.04
N SER A 43 -23.02 -2.45 -2.87
CA SER A 43 -24.06 -2.70 -3.88
C SER A 43 -25.38 -3.04 -3.19
N PRO A 44 -26.52 -2.48 -3.62
CA PRO A 44 -27.80 -2.88 -3.09
C PRO A 44 -28.08 -4.33 -3.50
N VAL A 45 -28.86 -5.03 -2.68
CA VAL A 45 -29.21 -6.43 -2.94
C VAL A 45 -30.68 -6.48 -3.34
N VAL A 46 -30.93 -6.87 -4.59
CA VAL A 46 -32.27 -6.99 -5.17
C VAL A 46 -33.00 -8.15 -4.51
N SER A 47 -32.36 -9.30 -4.42
CA SER A 47 -32.87 -10.48 -3.74
C SER A 47 -31.74 -11.33 -3.13
N SER A 48 -32.03 -11.96 -1.99
CA SER A 48 -31.10 -12.84 -1.27
C SER A 48 -31.89 -13.83 -0.43
N LYS A 49 -31.40 -15.07 -0.36
CA LYS A 49 -31.91 -16.09 0.59
C LYS A 49 -31.30 -15.97 1.99
N VAL A 50 -30.27 -15.15 2.13
CA VAL A 50 -29.56 -14.89 3.39
C VAL A 50 -30.08 -13.58 3.97
N GLU A 51 -30.41 -13.58 5.26
CA GLU A 51 -30.75 -12.37 5.99
C GLU A 51 -29.54 -11.43 6.02
N MET A 52 -29.76 -10.18 5.61
CA MET A 52 -28.69 -9.20 5.45
C MET A 52 -28.92 -7.99 6.35
N LYS A 53 -27.92 -7.68 7.16
CA LYS A 53 -27.88 -6.45 7.94
C LYS A 53 -27.21 -5.35 7.11
N PRO A 54 -27.83 -4.16 6.99
CA PRO A 54 -27.24 -3.05 6.24
C PRO A 54 -25.83 -2.71 6.71
N GLY A 55 -24.89 -2.62 5.76
CA GLY A 55 -23.52 -2.15 6.01
C GLY A 55 -22.57 -3.18 6.64
N GLU A 56 -23.01 -4.40 6.93
CA GLU A 56 -22.10 -5.46 7.34
C GLU A 56 -21.25 -5.94 6.15
N LYS A 57 -19.99 -6.29 6.43
CA LYS A 57 -19.12 -6.93 5.44
C LYS A 57 -19.63 -8.35 5.22
N TYR A 58 -19.98 -8.69 3.98
CA TYR A 58 -20.38 -10.04 3.62
C TYR A 58 -19.30 -10.69 2.77
N THR A 59 -18.74 -11.79 3.28
CA THR A 59 -17.92 -12.68 2.47
C THR A 59 -18.85 -13.65 1.76
N ILE A 60 -18.92 -13.53 0.44
CA ILE A 60 -19.77 -14.39 -0.39
C ILE A 60 -19.10 -15.75 -0.51
N THR A 61 -19.77 -16.76 0.04
CA THR A 61 -19.29 -18.15 0.01
C THR A 61 -19.98 -18.93 -1.10
N GLU A 62 -19.43 -20.10 -1.44
CA GLU A 62 -20.00 -20.99 -2.44
C GLU A 62 -21.43 -21.41 -2.04
N GLY A 63 -22.37 -21.36 -2.98
CA GLY A 63 -23.78 -21.65 -2.75
C GLY A 63 -24.65 -20.48 -2.30
N MET A 64 -24.07 -19.31 -2.02
CA MET A 64 -24.86 -18.08 -1.80
C MET A 64 -25.31 -17.47 -3.12
N ASN A 65 -26.62 -17.33 -3.30
CA ASN A 65 -27.21 -16.64 -4.46
C ASN A 65 -27.63 -15.23 -4.06
N LEU A 66 -26.97 -14.24 -4.64
CA LEU A 66 -27.27 -12.82 -4.48
C LEU A 66 -27.60 -12.23 -5.84
N GLU A 67 -28.72 -11.54 -5.92
CA GLU A 67 -29.08 -10.76 -7.09
C GLU A 67 -28.67 -9.31 -6.86
N LEU A 68 -27.72 -8.84 -7.66
CA LEU A 68 -27.22 -7.47 -7.64
C LEU A 68 -27.76 -6.69 -8.82
N PRO A 69 -27.95 -5.36 -8.69
CA PRO A 69 -28.31 -4.53 -9.84
C PRO A 69 -27.22 -4.60 -10.92
N SER A 70 -27.67 -4.60 -12.17
CA SER A 70 -26.80 -4.41 -13.33
C SER A 70 -27.36 -3.32 -14.23
N VAL A 71 -26.47 -2.71 -15.01
CA VAL A 71 -26.79 -1.67 -15.98
C VAL A 71 -26.22 -2.07 -17.33
N THR A 72 -26.99 -1.87 -18.39
CA THR A 72 -26.52 -2.07 -19.76
C THR A 72 -26.00 -0.75 -20.32
N ILE A 73 -24.70 -0.68 -20.63
CA ILE A 73 -24.06 0.48 -21.27
C ILE A 73 -23.41 -0.01 -22.56
N GLN A 74 -23.81 0.54 -23.70
CA GLN A 74 -23.26 0.15 -25.02
C GLN A 74 -23.29 -1.37 -25.24
N SER A 75 -24.40 -2.02 -24.91
CA SER A 75 -24.59 -3.48 -25.00
C SER A 75 -23.72 -4.31 -24.06
N LEU A 76 -23.05 -3.70 -23.08
CA LEU A 76 -22.31 -4.37 -22.02
C LEU A 76 -23.14 -4.33 -20.74
N GLN A 77 -23.45 -5.51 -20.19
CA GLN A 77 -24.10 -5.68 -18.91
C GLN A 77 -23.04 -5.64 -17.80
N LEU A 78 -23.08 -4.58 -16.99
CA LEU A 78 -22.10 -4.32 -15.93
C LEU A 78 -22.80 -4.34 -14.57
N VAL A 79 -22.19 -4.98 -13.58
CA VAL A 79 -22.74 -4.97 -12.21
C VAL A 79 -22.41 -3.66 -11.54
N LEU A 80 -23.43 -3.08 -10.90
CA LEU A 80 -23.37 -1.75 -10.30
C LEU A 80 -22.83 -1.81 -8.87
N PHE A 81 -21.78 -1.03 -8.61
CA PHE A 81 -21.19 -0.80 -7.31
C PHE A 81 -21.03 0.70 -7.03
N PHE A 82 -21.21 1.10 -5.79
CA PHE A 82 -20.99 2.43 -5.27
C PHE A 82 -19.69 2.47 -4.46
N ILE A 83 -18.99 3.60 -4.48
CA ILE A 83 -17.75 3.78 -3.70
C ILE A 83 -17.98 4.45 -2.34
N ASN A 84 -19.20 4.91 -2.06
CA ASN A 84 -19.58 5.56 -0.81
C ASN A 84 -20.66 4.73 -0.08
N LYS A 85 -20.39 4.36 1.17
CA LYS A 85 -21.32 3.59 2.01
C LYS A 85 -22.62 4.33 2.34
N ASN A 86 -22.60 5.66 2.27
CA ASN A 86 -23.73 6.52 2.59
C ASN A 86 -24.50 6.93 1.32
N ASP A 87 -24.26 6.28 0.18
CA ASP A 87 -24.97 6.59 -1.05
C ASP A 87 -26.46 6.26 -0.90
N ARG A 88 -27.32 7.26 -1.10
CA ARG A 88 -28.78 7.14 -0.96
C ARG A 88 -29.39 6.05 -1.84
N ARG A 89 -28.70 5.64 -2.92
CA ARG A 89 -29.16 4.61 -3.86
C ARG A 89 -28.93 3.18 -3.36
N LEU A 90 -28.18 2.99 -2.27
CA LEU A 90 -27.97 1.67 -1.66
C LEU A 90 -29.22 1.14 -0.94
N GLY A 91 -30.10 2.04 -0.47
CA GLY A 91 -31.25 1.67 0.36
C GLY A 91 -30.83 0.96 1.66
N ASP A 92 -31.78 0.25 2.28
CA ASP A 92 -31.56 -0.42 3.57
C ASP A 92 -30.94 -1.82 3.44
N ARG A 93 -30.81 -2.36 2.22
CA ARG A 93 -30.29 -3.71 1.98
C ARG A 93 -29.16 -3.66 0.97
N PHE A 94 -27.93 -3.58 1.48
CA PHE A 94 -26.74 -3.56 0.66
C PHE A 94 -25.62 -4.40 1.27
N ILE A 95 -24.70 -4.84 0.41
CA ILE A 95 -23.47 -5.54 0.80
C ILE A 95 -22.26 -4.62 0.68
N MET A 96 -21.23 -4.92 1.46
CA MET A 96 -19.88 -4.41 1.27
C MET A 96 -18.94 -5.55 0.86
N VAL A 97 -18.22 -5.36 -0.25
CA VAL A 97 -17.20 -6.29 -0.76
C VAL A 97 -15.93 -5.53 -1.13
N SER A 98 -14.78 -6.19 -1.11
CA SER A 98 -13.55 -5.67 -1.72
C SER A 98 -13.63 -5.72 -3.25
N VAL A 99 -12.80 -4.94 -3.94
CA VAL A 99 -12.71 -5.03 -5.41
C VAL A 99 -12.24 -6.42 -5.88
N ALA A 100 -11.38 -7.11 -5.11
CA ALA A 100 -10.94 -8.48 -5.44
C ALA A 100 -12.12 -9.45 -5.44
N GLU A 101 -12.93 -9.42 -4.38
CA GLU A 101 -14.13 -10.25 -4.25
C GLU A 101 -15.12 -9.90 -5.37
N ALA A 102 -15.31 -8.62 -5.70
CA ALA A 102 -16.18 -8.22 -6.80
C ALA A 102 -15.69 -8.76 -8.16
N PHE A 103 -14.38 -8.74 -8.44
CA PHE A 103 -13.85 -9.39 -9.65
C PHE A 103 -14.13 -10.89 -9.64
N ASP A 104 -13.92 -11.59 -8.51
CA ASP A 104 -14.19 -13.03 -8.38
C ASP A 104 -15.66 -13.36 -8.64
N MET A 105 -16.59 -12.54 -8.15
CA MET A 105 -18.03 -12.70 -8.36
C MET A 105 -18.40 -12.64 -9.84
N ILE A 106 -17.85 -11.66 -10.57
CA ILE A 106 -18.12 -11.48 -12.00
C ILE A 106 -17.48 -12.59 -12.82
N GLU A 107 -16.26 -13.02 -12.47
CA GLU A 107 -15.60 -14.14 -13.17
C GLU A 107 -16.36 -15.46 -13.02
N LYS A 108 -17.05 -15.67 -11.88
CA LYS A 108 -17.90 -16.84 -11.64
C LYS A 108 -19.28 -16.77 -12.33
N THR A 109 -19.70 -15.61 -12.83
CA THR A 109 -21.03 -15.39 -13.39
C THR A 109 -20.95 -15.04 -14.87
N ASN A 110 -21.37 -15.90 -15.79
CA ASN A 110 -21.12 -15.68 -17.24
C ASN A 110 -21.86 -14.47 -17.86
N ASP A 111 -22.89 -13.95 -17.20
CA ASP A 111 -23.77 -12.95 -17.80
C ASP A 111 -23.19 -11.52 -17.84
N PHE A 112 -22.18 -11.21 -17.00
CA PHE A 112 -21.73 -9.83 -16.80
C PHE A 112 -20.37 -9.49 -17.45
N GLN A 113 -20.29 -8.50 -18.33
CA GLN A 113 -19.04 -8.15 -18.99
C GLN A 113 -18.09 -7.30 -18.13
N GLY A 114 -18.46 -6.91 -16.91
CA GLY A 114 -17.60 -6.17 -16.01
C GLY A 114 -18.29 -5.54 -14.80
N LEU A 115 -17.60 -4.55 -14.22
CA LEU A 115 -18.04 -3.76 -13.08
C LEU A 115 -18.25 -2.29 -13.47
N LEU A 116 -19.20 -1.64 -12.81
CA LEU A 116 -19.45 -0.21 -12.92
C LEU A 116 -19.38 0.44 -11.53
N PHE A 117 -18.47 1.40 -11.37
CA PHE A 117 -18.22 2.12 -10.13
C PHE A 117 -18.91 3.48 -10.22
N TYR A 118 -19.89 3.73 -9.35
CA TYR A 118 -20.59 5.01 -9.25
C TYR A 118 -20.07 5.82 -8.06
N ASN A 119 -19.80 7.10 -8.31
CA ASN A 119 -19.51 8.08 -7.27
C ASN A 119 -20.81 8.77 -6.78
N ASP A 120 -20.68 9.58 -5.73
CA ASP A 120 -21.79 10.35 -5.16
C ASP A 120 -22.28 11.52 -6.03
N GLN A 121 -21.53 11.87 -7.08
CA GLN A 121 -21.85 12.90 -8.08
C GLN A 121 -22.48 12.34 -9.36
N GLU A 122 -22.93 11.08 -9.33
CA GLU A 122 -23.57 10.38 -10.45
C GLU A 122 -22.67 10.14 -11.68
N SER A 123 -21.36 10.38 -11.57
CA SER A 123 -20.36 9.93 -12.54
C SER A 123 -20.03 8.45 -12.34
N TYR A 124 -19.58 7.80 -13.40
CA TYR A 124 -19.25 6.38 -13.36
C TYR A 124 -17.94 6.05 -14.05
N PHE A 125 -17.33 4.96 -13.58
CA PHE A 125 -16.14 4.36 -14.17
C PHE A 125 -16.36 2.85 -14.36
N GLY A 126 -16.18 2.35 -15.57
CA GLY A 126 -16.36 0.92 -15.88
C GLY A 126 -15.03 0.17 -15.98
N ILE A 127 -14.97 -1.05 -15.44
CA ILE A 127 -13.87 -1.99 -15.65
C ILE A 127 -14.41 -3.26 -16.30
N LEU A 128 -13.97 -3.53 -17.52
CA LEU A 128 -14.36 -4.75 -18.23
C LEU A 128 -13.61 -5.97 -17.70
N ARG A 129 -14.30 -7.12 -17.71
CA ARG A 129 -13.80 -8.42 -17.24
C ARG A 129 -12.45 -8.80 -17.85
N GLN A 130 -12.25 -8.53 -19.14
CA GLN A 130 -11.01 -8.83 -19.85
C GLN A 130 -9.77 -8.14 -19.25
N TYR A 131 -9.96 -7.10 -18.43
CA TYR A 131 -8.87 -6.38 -17.76
C TYR A 131 -8.59 -6.82 -16.33
N PHE A 132 -9.45 -7.64 -15.71
CA PHE A 132 -9.32 -7.99 -14.29
C PHE A 132 -7.98 -8.66 -13.98
N ASN A 133 -7.56 -9.65 -14.77
CA ASN A 133 -6.28 -10.34 -14.56
C ASN A 133 -5.07 -9.41 -14.65
N ARG A 134 -5.08 -8.49 -15.64
CA ARG A 134 -4.02 -7.47 -15.76
C ARG A 134 -4.02 -6.57 -14.53
N ILE A 135 -5.19 -6.08 -14.13
CA ILE A 135 -5.33 -5.18 -12.99
C ILE A 135 -4.89 -5.88 -11.69
N ARG A 136 -5.31 -7.12 -11.44
CA ARG A 136 -4.88 -7.90 -10.27
C ARG A 136 -3.36 -8.06 -10.25
N ARG A 137 -2.76 -8.50 -11.36
CA ARG A 137 -1.32 -8.70 -11.45
C ARG A 137 -0.52 -7.42 -11.17
N ASP A 138 -0.99 -6.29 -11.69
CA ASP A 138 -0.23 -5.05 -11.71
C ASP A 138 -0.50 -4.18 -10.46
N PHE A 139 -1.68 -4.27 -9.86
CA PHE A 139 -2.11 -3.37 -8.77
C PHE A 139 -2.57 -4.08 -7.49
N PHE A 140 -2.92 -5.37 -7.56
CA PHE A 140 -3.27 -6.11 -6.36
C PHE A 140 -2.02 -6.69 -5.74
N PRO A 141 -1.93 -6.65 -4.41
CA PRO A 141 -0.77 -7.21 -3.75
C PRO A 141 -0.88 -8.75 -3.89
N LYS A 142 0.08 -9.37 -4.60
CA LYS A 142 0.24 -10.85 -4.69
C LYS A 142 0.39 -11.49 -3.32
N GLU A 143 -0.48 -12.42 -2.91
CA GLU A 143 -0.33 -13.12 -1.63
C GLU A 143 1.15 -13.47 -1.35
N PRO A 144 1.64 -13.21 -0.12
CA PRO A 144 3.02 -13.53 0.19
C PRO A 144 3.24 -15.03 -0.06
N GLU A 145 4.34 -15.37 -0.71
CA GLU A 145 4.78 -16.75 -0.77
C GLU A 145 4.87 -17.29 0.66
N LYS A 146 4.14 -18.38 0.93
CA LYS A 146 4.20 -19.05 2.22
C LYS A 146 5.50 -19.84 2.27
N PHE A 147 6.40 -19.46 3.18
CA PHE A 147 7.63 -20.20 3.41
C PHE A 147 7.45 -21.13 4.60
N MET A 148 7.80 -22.41 4.43
CA MET A 148 7.91 -23.32 5.56
C MET A 148 9.21 -23.05 6.29
N VAL A 149 9.12 -22.77 7.59
CA VAL A 149 10.27 -22.63 8.46
C VAL A 149 10.81 -24.03 8.75
N PRO A 150 12.06 -24.36 8.40
CA PRO A 150 12.60 -25.67 8.71
C PRO A 150 12.65 -25.89 10.24
N PRO A 151 12.51 -27.13 10.73
CA PRO A 151 12.60 -27.42 12.15
C PRO A 151 13.86 -26.83 12.80
N GLY A 152 13.73 -26.34 14.03
CA GLY A 152 14.82 -25.74 14.80
C GLY A 152 15.23 -24.32 14.38
N HIS A 153 14.66 -23.76 13.31
CA HIS A 153 14.91 -22.35 12.95
C HIS A 153 13.97 -21.43 13.73
N LYS A 154 14.50 -20.28 14.19
CA LYS A 154 13.71 -19.19 14.77
C LYS A 154 13.61 -18.07 13.74
N ILE A 155 12.40 -17.59 13.48
CA ILE A 155 12.16 -16.43 12.62
C ILE A 155 11.81 -15.23 13.48
N VAL A 156 12.57 -14.15 13.33
CA VAL A 156 12.25 -12.85 13.89
C VAL A 156 11.72 -11.97 12.76
N MET A 157 10.47 -11.55 12.87
CA MET A 157 9.86 -10.61 11.92
C MET A 157 9.96 -9.20 12.50
N VAL A 158 10.55 -8.29 11.72
CA VAL A 158 10.63 -6.89 12.09
C VAL A 158 9.45 -6.16 11.48
N VAL A 159 8.68 -5.47 12.32
CA VAL A 159 7.53 -4.64 11.91
C VAL A 159 7.76 -3.20 12.36
N PRO A 160 7.24 -2.20 11.62
CA PRO A 160 7.37 -0.82 12.01
C PRO A 160 6.70 -0.52 13.36
N VAL A 161 7.30 0.36 14.14
CA VAL A 161 6.82 0.78 15.46
C VAL A 161 6.26 2.21 15.42
N LYS A 162 5.41 2.61 16.36
CA LYS A 162 4.83 3.97 16.31
C LYS A 162 5.84 5.08 16.64
N GLN A 163 6.77 4.79 17.54
CA GLN A 163 7.78 5.71 18.03
C GLN A 163 9.13 5.40 17.40
N ALA A 164 9.98 6.41 17.24
CA ALA A 164 11.32 6.17 16.72
C ALA A 164 12.12 5.28 17.68
N THR A 165 12.86 4.33 17.11
CA THR A 165 13.69 3.40 17.88
C THR A 165 14.98 3.10 17.15
N ILE A 166 16.07 2.97 17.93
CA ILE A 166 17.33 2.42 17.47
C ILE A 166 17.59 1.16 18.28
N GLN A 167 17.63 0.00 17.61
CA GLN A 167 17.75 -1.29 18.29
C GLN A 167 18.82 -2.15 17.62
N ALA A 168 19.73 -2.69 18.42
CA ALA A 168 20.65 -3.74 17.97
C ALA A 168 19.94 -5.10 18.00
N LEU A 169 20.10 -5.87 16.92
CA LEU A 169 19.65 -7.25 16.84
C LEU A 169 20.74 -8.22 17.26
N GLU A 170 20.37 -9.49 17.49
CA GLU A 170 21.31 -10.57 17.78
C GLU A 170 22.32 -10.78 16.63
N SER A 171 21.95 -10.43 15.39
CA SER A 171 22.86 -10.42 14.23
C SER A 171 23.94 -9.33 14.27
N GLY A 172 23.86 -8.39 15.21
CA GLY A 172 24.71 -7.19 15.26
C GLY A 172 24.26 -6.07 14.31
N ILE A 173 23.18 -6.27 13.56
CA ILE A 173 22.57 -5.23 12.73
C ILE A 173 21.76 -4.29 13.61
N TYR A 174 21.88 -3.00 13.37
CA TYR A 174 21.03 -1.99 13.97
C TYR A 174 19.81 -1.71 13.10
N ILE A 175 18.64 -1.67 13.70
CA ILE A 175 17.42 -1.16 13.10
C ILE A 175 17.27 0.28 13.53
N VAL A 176 17.04 1.17 12.56
CA VAL A 176 16.63 2.54 12.81
C VAL A 176 15.25 2.73 12.23
N ASP A 177 14.24 2.70 13.09
CA ASP A 177 12.86 2.99 12.72
C ASP A 177 12.55 4.44 13.10
N PHE A 178 12.08 5.23 12.13
CA PHE A 178 11.69 6.61 12.37
C PHE A 178 10.27 6.75 12.93
N GLY A 179 9.49 5.68 13.11
CA GLY A 179 8.13 5.78 13.62
C GLY A 179 7.19 6.58 12.70
N GLN A 180 6.09 7.09 13.26
CA GLN A 180 5.11 7.90 12.51
C GLN A 180 5.44 9.40 12.55
N TYR A 181 5.89 9.91 13.71
CA TYR A 181 6.08 11.35 13.97
C TYR A 181 7.35 11.61 14.78
N CYS A 182 8.49 11.47 14.11
CA CYS A 182 9.79 11.53 14.75
C CYS A 182 10.50 12.87 14.57
N ASN A 183 11.25 13.26 15.60
CA ASN A 183 12.32 14.24 15.46
C ASN A 183 13.58 13.55 14.91
N SER A 184 13.72 13.52 13.59
CA SER A 184 14.85 12.82 12.94
C SER A 184 16.22 13.36 13.33
N VAL A 185 16.30 14.61 13.80
CA VAL A 185 17.57 15.20 14.26
C VAL A 185 18.12 14.45 15.47
N GLN A 186 17.24 14.06 16.42
CA GLN A 186 17.65 13.29 17.60
C GLN A 186 18.11 11.88 17.21
N VAL A 187 17.37 11.22 16.32
CA VAL A 187 17.75 9.89 15.80
C VAL A 187 19.12 9.94 15.14
N PHE A 188 19.38 10.92 14.26
CA PHE A 188 20.68 11.04 13.60
C PHE A 188 21.83 11.31 14.60
N ALA A 189 21.61 12.15 15.62
CA ALA A 189 22.61 12.40 16.65
C ALA A 189 22.94 11.15 17.48
N GLU A 190 21.97 10.25 17.70
CA GLU A 190 22.21 8.96 18.35
C GLU A 190 23.01 8.00 17.45
N ILE A 191 22.74 8.00 16.13
CA ILE A 191 23.54 7.22 15.18
C ILE A 191 24.98 7.74 15.06
N ASP A 192 25.18 9.05 15.09
CA ASP A 192 26.52 9.64 15.09
C ASP A 192 27.35 9.12 16.29
N LYS A 193 26.75 9.09 17.49
CA LYS A 193 27.39 8.51 18.68
C LYS A 193 27.72 7.02 18.52
N LEU A 194 26.88 6.25 17.84
CA LEU A 194 27.17 4.83 17.57
C LEU A 194 28.36 4.67 16.61
N ASN A 195 28.48 5.55 15.61
CA ASN A 195 29.60 5.55 14.66
C ASN A 195 30.93 6.02 15.27
N GLU A 196 30.93 6.71 16.41
CA GLU A 196 32.17 7.06 17.14
C GLU A 196 32.87 5.83 17.73
N SER A 197 32.13 4.74 17.96
CA SER A 197 32.73 3.45 18.28
C SER A 197 33.45 2.93 17.02
N SER A 198 34.75 2.63 17.10
CA SER A 198 35.63 2.39 15.94
C SER A 198 35.29 1.17 15.06
N LYS A 199 34.11 0.57 15.22
CA LYS A 199 33.62 -0.57 14.45
C LYS A 199 32.51 -0.10 13.51
N PRO A 200 32.59 -0.40 12.21
CA PRO A 200 31.49 -0.11 11.29
C PRO A 200 30.25 -0.90 11.72
N VAL A 201 29.13 -0.19 11.88
CA VAL A 201 27.83 -0.78 12.23
C VAL A 201 27.00 -1.02 10.96
N SER A 202 26.32 -2.15 10.84
CA SER A 202 25.36 -2.35 9.74
C SER A 202 24.00 -1.80 10.15
N ILE A 203 23.40 -0.91 9.36
CA ILE A 203 22.11 -0.30 9.67
C ILE A 203 21.07 -0.64 8.60
N ILE A 204 19.87 -1.01 9.03
CA ILE A 204 18.65 -1.04 8.22
C ILE A 204 17.76 0.12 8.66
N TRP A 205 17.41 0.99 7.71
CA TRP A 205 16.53 2.13 7.95
C TRP A 205 15.08 1.78 7.61
N ILE A 206 14.15 1.98 8.54
CA ILE A 206 12.71 1.82 8.31
C ILE A 206 12.09 3.22 8.24
N ILE A 207 11.58 3.60 7.07
CA ILE A 207 10.97 4.91 6.83
C ILE A 207 9.49 4.72 6.51
N GLN A 208 8.63 5.03 7.48
CA GLN A 208 7.18 4.81 7.37
C GLN A 208 6.48 5.86 6.52
N TYR A 209 5.31 5.51 5.98
CA TYR A 209 4.51 6.41 5.15
C TYR A 209 4.13 7.70 5.89
N ASP A 210 3.67 7.57 7.13
CA ASP A 210 3.24 8.70 7.96
C ASP A 210 4.39 9.66 8.25
N PHE A 211 5.59 9.13 8.47
CA PHE A 211 6.78 9.96 8.66
C PHE A 211 7.16 10.71 7.37
N ILE A 212 7.07 10.07 6.20
CA ILE A 212 7.27 10.76 4.92
C ILE A 212 6.23 11.86 4.72
N ALA A 213 4.96 11.59 5.01
CA ALA A 213 3.89 12.59 4.94
C ALA A 213 4.13 13.76 5.92
N TYR A 214 4.61 13.47 7.13
CA TYR A 214 5.01 14.46 8.11
C TYR A 214 6.15 15.35 7.59
N LEU A 215 7.22 14.76 7.03
CA LEU A 215 8.32 15.51 6.43
C LEU A 215 7.87 16.40 5.28
N GLU A 216 6.92 15.96 4.45
CA GLU A 216 6.34 16.80 3.40
C GLU A 216 5.59 17.99 3.98
N SER A 217 4.72 17.75 4.96
CA SER A 217 3.89 18.78 5.57
C SER A 217 4.69 19.88 6.26
N THR A 218 5.90 19.53 6.74
CA THR A 218 6.82 20.43 7.44
C THR A 218 7.93 20.98 6.55
N GLY A 219 8.01 20.56 5.28
CA GLY A 219 9.12 20.90 4.39
C GLY A 219 10.47 20.27 4.80
N GLY A 220 10.46 19.26 5.68
CA GLY A 220 11.63 18.61 6.25
C GLY A 220 12.36 17.61 5.33
N ILE A 221 11.80 17.25 4.17
CA ILE A 221 12.40 16.24 3.26
C ILE A 221 13.87 16.56 2.93
N ALA A 222 14.18 17.80 2.53
CA ALA A 222 15.52 18.15 2.09
C ALA A 222 16.56 17.99 3.21
N SER A 223 16.23 18.47 4.42
CA SER A 223 17.11 18.33 5.59
C SER A 223 17.28 16.87 6.01
N PHE A 224 16.20 16.09 5.97
CA PHE A 224 16.26 14.65 6.24
C PHE A 224 17.20 13.93 5.28
N LEU A 225 17.06 14.16 3.97
CA LEU A 225 17.90 13.53 2.94
C LEU A 225 19.37 13.93 3.07
N VAL A 226 19.67 15.19 3.41
CA VAL A 226 21.05 15.64 3.65
C VAL A 226 21.69 14.90 4.82
N ASN A 227 20.98 14.75 5.93
CA ASN A 227 21.51 14.05 7.11
C ASN A 227 21.66 12.55 6.86
N LEU A 228 20.68 11.93 6.20
CA LEU A 228 20.77 10.53 5.81
C LEU A 228 21.94 10.26 4.84
N SER A 229 22.16 11.17 3.88
CA SER A 229 23.26 11.08 2.92
C SER A 229 24.62 11.07 3.61
N LYS A 230 24.82 11.93 4.62
CA LYS A 230 26.06 11.95 5.41
C LYS A 230 26.33 10.59 6.04
N LEU A 231 25.34 10.02 6.71
CA LEU A 231 25.46 8.72 7.39
C LEU A 231 25.72 7.57 6.42
N ILE A 232 25.01 7.53 5.29
CA ILE A 232 25.25 6.54 4.23
C ILE A 232 26.67 6.66 3.65
N SER A 233 27.20 7.87 3.54
CA SER A 233 28.55 8.10 3.01
C SER A 233 29.66 7.62 3.95
N TYR A 234 29.46 7.77 5.28
CA TYR A 234 30.41 7.28 6.28
C TYR A 234 30.36 5.76 6.44
N ASN A 235 29.21 5.15 6.16
CA ASN A 235 28.97 3.75 6.42
C ASN A 235 28.31 3.05 5.22
N PRO A 236 29.09 2.55 4.26
CA PRO A 236 28.58 1.90 3.05
C PRO A 236 27.68 0.67 3.33
N HIS A 237 27.81 0.04 4.49
CA HIS A 237 26.98 -1.09 4.91
C HIS A 237 25.58 -0.66 5.39
N SER A 238 25.35 0.65 5.53
CA SER A 238 24.09 1.25 5.98
C SER A 238 23.24 1.79 4.82
N ARG A 239 23.29 1.13 3.65
CA ARG A 239 22.54 1.55 2.46
C ARG A 239 21.15 0.96 2.35
N THR A 240 20.79 0.01 3.20
CA THR A 240 19.52 -0.72 3.11
C THR A 240 18.40 0.08 3.75
N ILE A 241 17.42 0.49 2.94
CA ILE A 241 16.23 1.23 3.40
C ILE A 241 14.99 0.41 3.08
N VAL A 242 14.14 0.21 4.07
CA VAL A 242 12.82 -0.40 3.90
C VAL A 242 11.76 0.69 3.97
N ILE A 243 10.91 0.74 2.95
CA ILE A 243 9.75 1.65 2.89
C ILE A 243 8.45 0.87 2.68
N PRO A 244 7.32 1.33 3.23
CA PRO A 244 6.03 0.72 2.98
C PRO A 244 5.71 0.60 1.50
N LYS A 245 5.08 -0.50 1.09
CA LYS A 245 4.75 -0.73 -0.33
C LYS A 245 3.94 0.40 -0.97
N ASN A 246 3.06 1.03 -0.19
CA ASN A 246 2.27 2.20 -0.59
C ASN A 246 3.09 3.52 -0.62
N ALA A 247 4.20 3.61 0.11
CA ALA A 247 5.09 4.77 0.13
C ALA A 247 6.02 4.81 -1.09
N ILE A 248 6.32 3.65 -1.69
CA ILE A 248 7.13 3.52 -2.94
C ILE A 248 6.56 4.37 -4.08
N PHE A 249 5.26 4.64 -4.07
CA PHE A 249 4.60 5.43 -5.09
C PHE A 249 4.94 6.93 -5.03
N LYS A 250 5.61 7.40 -3.98
CA LYS A 250 6.19 8.76 -3.94
C LYS A 250 7.51 8.79 -4.72
N ALA A 251 7.40 8.75 -6.04
CA ALA A 251 8.53 8.65 -6.97
C ALA A 251 9.65 9.64 -6.63
N SER A 252 9.35 10.92 -6.40
CA SER A 252 10.37 11.92 -6.08
C SER A 252 11.18 11.61 -4.82
N PHE A 253 10.55 11.10 -3.77
CA PHE A 253 11.27 10.76 -2.52
C PHE A 253 12.12 9.50 -2.72
N ARG A 254 11.55 8.47 -3.34
CA ARG A 254 12.27 7.24 -3.70
C ARG A 254 13.48 7.53 -4.60
N ASP A 255 13.28 8.30 -5.66
CA ASP A 255 14.33 8.64 -6.62
C ASP A 255 15.45 9.45 -5.94
N SER A 256 15.11 10.31 -4.97
CA SER A 256 16.10 11.00 -4.15
C SER A 256 16.92 10.02 -3.32
N LEU A 257 16.30 9.01 -2.69
CA LEU A 257 17.02 7.98 -1.94
C LEU A 257 17.93 7.12 -2.83
N ILE A 258 17.48 6.77 -4.04
CA ILE A 258 18.30 6.04 -5.03
C ILE A 258 19.54 6.86 -5.41
N GLN A 259 19.39 8.17 -5.63
CA GLN A 259 20.52 9.07 -5.92
C GLN A 259 21.54 9.14 -4.78
N LEU A 260 21.13 8.87 -3.53
CA LEU A 260 22.05 8.73 -2.39
C LEU A 260 22.80 7.39 -2.36
N GLY A 261 22.52 6.49 -3.30
CA GLY A 261 23.08 5.13 -3.33
C GLY A 261 22.38 4.15 -2.38
N ALA A 262 21.15 4.43 -1.96
CA ALA A 262 20.38 3.53 -1.11
C ALA A 262 19.83 2.33 -1.90
N HIS A 263 19.83 1.16 -1.26
CA HIS A 263 19.14 -0.03 -1.71
C HIS A 263 17.76 -0.06 -1.04
N ILE A 264 16.74 0.32 -1.81
CA ILE A 264 15.38 0.46 -1.29
C ILE A 264 14.64 -0.86 -1.43
N PHE A 265 14.07 -1.36 -0.35
CA PHE A 265 13.19 -2.53 -0.33
C PHE A 265 11.78 -2.12 0.05
N SER A 266 10.80 -2.83 -0.50
CA SER A 266 9.42 -2.71 -0.07
C SER A 266 9.18 -3.50 1.20
N SER A 267 8.42 -2.96 2.15
CA SER A 267 7.81 -3.80 3.19
C SER A 267 6.96 -4.90 2.53
N GLY A 268 6.93 -6.07 3.17
CA GLY A 268 6.00 -7.15 2.90
C GLY A 268 4.57 -6.84 3.35
N TYR A 269 3.76 -7.90 3.39
CA TYR A 269 2.37 -7.83 3.89
C TYR A 269 2.36 -7.53 5.39
N ASN A 270 1.31 -6.83 5.85
CA ASN A 270 1.17 -6.40 7.24
C ASN A 270 2.37 -5.54 7.72
N ASP A 271 2.92 -4.75 6.81
CA ASP A 271 4.04 -3.84 7.05
C ASP A 271 5.36 -4.52 7.47
N SER A 272 5.48 -5.85 7.40
CA SER A 272 6.72 -6.56 7.74
C SER A 272 7.90 -6.02 6.94
N CYS A 273 8.96 -5.55 7.59
CA CYS A 273 10.09 -4.93 6.89
C CYS A 273 11.08 -5.97 6.37
N PHE A 274 11.50 -6.88 7.25
CA PHE A 274 12.42 -7.98 6.92
C PHE A 274 12.32 -9.09 7.96
N VAL A 275 13.00 -10.20 7.70
CA VAL A 275 13.09 -11.33 8.62
C VAL A 275 14.54 -11.67 8.95
N GLU A 276 14.81 -12.02 10.20
CA GLU A 276 16.00 -12.77 10.56
C GLU A 276 15.65 -14.25 10.69
N VAL A 277 16.43 -15.09 10.04
CA VAL A 277 16.36 -16.54 10.16
C VAL A 277 17.56 -17.01 10.96
N HIS A 278 17.30 -17.44 12.18
CA HIS A 278 18.26 -17.98 13.12
C HIS A 278 18.35 -19.48 12.91
N LYS A 279 19.52 -19.97 12.51
CA LYS A 279 19.75 -21.38 12.20
C LYS A 279 20.28 -22.15 13.42
N PRO A 280 20.12 -23.48 13.48
CA PRO A 280 20.62 -24.30 14.59
C PRO A 280 22.14 -24.22 14.81
N ASP A 281 22.91 -23.85 13.77
CA ASP A 281 24.36 -23.67 13.85
C ASP A 281 24.79 -22.31 14.45
N GLY A 282 23.84 -21.49 14.87
CA GLY A 282 24.08 -20.15 15.42
C GLY A 282 24.26 -19.06 14.35
N SER A 283 24.25 -19.40 13.06
CA SER A 283 24.28 -18.39 11.99
C SER A 283 22.92 -17.71 11.84
N ILE A 284 22.95 -16.41 11.55
CA ILE A 284 21.76 -15.59 11.31
C ILE A 284 21.79 -15.12 9.86
N THR A 285 20.68 -15.30 9.15
CA THR A 285 20.50 -14.80 7.78
C THR A 285 19.39 -13.76 7.77
N VAL A 286 19.66 -12.59 7.18
CA VAL A 286 18.65 -11.53 7.02
C VAL A 286 18.05 -11.60 5.63
N GLY A 287 16.74 -11.77 5.55
CA GLY A 287 15.96 -11.81 4.33
C GLY A 287 15.13 -10.55 4.16
N MET A 288 15.26 -9.89 3.01
CA MET A 288 14.47 -8.73 2.61
C MET A 288 13.34 -9.14 1.64
N GLY A 289 12.22 -8.44 1.70
CA GLY A 289 11.10 -8.66 0.77
C GLY A 289 11.42 -8.18 -0.64
N GLY A 290 11.46 -9.10 -1.60
CA GLY A 290 11.61 -8.79 -3.03
C GLY A 290 13.02 -8.35 -3.45
N LYS A 291 13.14 -7.84 -4.69
CA LYS A 291 14.38 -7.24 -5.19
C LYS A 291 14.45 -5.76 -4.80
N PRO A 292 15.64 -5.22 -4.53
CA PRO A 292 15.78 -3.79 -4.27
C PRO A 292 15.35 -2.99 -5.50
N PHE A 293 14.74 -1.82 -5.28
CA PHE A 293 14.60 -0.80 -6.30
C PHE A 293 15.97 -0.17 -6.54
N SER A 294 16.43 -0.23 -7.78
CA SER A 294 17.67 0.36 -8.28
C SER A 294 17.38 1.44 -9.31
#